data_AF-A0A815QEY0-F1
#
_entry.id   AF-A0A815QEY0-F1
#
_cell.length_a   1.000
_cell.length_b   1.000
_cell.length_c   1.000
_cell.angle_alpha   90.00
_cell.angle_beta   90.00
_cell.angle_gamma   90.00
#
_symmetry.space_group_name_H-M   'P 1'
#
loop_
_entity.id
_entity.type
_entity.pdbx_description
1 polymer ?
#
loop_
_entity_poly.entity_id
_entity_poly.type
_entity_poly.pdbx_seq_one_letter_code
_entity_poly.pdbx_strand_id
1 'polypeptide(L)'
;MFPNRVQLQSTNEAEKYLIDMIENGQIFASINKKDGMVIFHGSPEKFDANNMLSKLQDETEKRMLAEKQLRELERQISLSKTYIQRTQQSSPYHDRPKVLS
;
A
#
# COMPACT_ATOMS: atom_id res chain seq x y z
N MET A 1 2.56 -37.55 7.11
CA MET A 1 1.19 -37.57 7.67
C MET A 1 0.87 -36.13 8.06
N PHE A 2 0.05 -35.40 7.27
CA PHE A 2 -0.34 -34.03 7.59
C PHE A 2 -1.85 -33.99 7.87
N PRO A 3 -2.28 -33.83 9.13
CA PRO A 3 -3.69 -33.65 9.46
C PRO A 3 -3.95 -32.16 9.65
N ASN A 4 -4.42 -31.48 8.61
CA ASN A 4 -5.07 -30.16 8.75
C ASN A 4 -6.45 -30.24 8.10
N ARG A 5 -7.37 -30.90 8.78
CA ARG A 5 -8.79 -30.85 8.44
C ARG A 5 -9.38 -29.62 9.11
N VAL A 6 -9.63 -28.57 8.32
CA VAL A 6 -10.43 -27.42 8.75
C VAL A 6 -11.83 -27.94 9.07
N GLN A 7 -12.27 -27.81 10.32
CA GLN A 7 -13.62 -28.18 10.76
C GLN A 7 -14.59 -27.09 10.31
N LEU A 8 -15.08 -27.17 9.07
CA LEU A 8 -16.13 -26.30 8.56
C LEU A 8 -17.49 -26.97 8.81
N GLN A 9 -18.43 -26.21 9.37
CA GLN A 9 -19.70 -26.73 9.91
C GLN A 9 -20.65 -27.30 8.83
N SER A 10 -20.38 -27.06 7.54
CA SER A 10 -21.04 -27.73 6.42
C SER A 10 -20.11 -27.82 5.20
N THR A 11 -20.20 -28.93 4.44
CA THR A 11 -19.40 -29.16 3.22
C THR A 11 -19.65 -28.12 2.13
N ASN A 12 -20.87 -27.57 2.07
CA ASN A 12 -21.28 -26.63 1.01
C ASN A 12 -20.72 -25.22 1.22
N GLU A 13 -20.72 -24.74 2.46
CA GLU A 13 -20.15 -23.44 2.79
C GLU A 13 -18.63 -23.47 2.68
N ALA A 14 -18.02 -24.60 3.04
CA ALA A 14 -16.61 -24.85 2.83
C ALA A 14 -16.20 -24.82 1.35
N GLU A 15 -16.97 -25.49 0.48
CA GLU A 15 -16.70 -25.49 -0.96
C GLU A 15 -16.79 -24.08 -1.53
N LYS A 16 -17.84 -23.33 -1.17
CA LYS A 16 -18.00 -21.94 -1.61
C LYS A 16 -16.83 -21.06 -1.16
N TYR A 17 -16.45 -21.14 0.11
CA TYR A 17 -15.33 -20.36 0.64
C TYR A 17 -14.01 -20.69 -0.07
N LEU A 18 -13.76 -21.97 -0.36
CA LEU A 18 -12.56 -22.38 -1.08
C LEU A 18 -12.57 -21.94 -2.56
N ILE A 19 -13.73 -21.96 -3.22
CA ILE A 19 -13.87 -21.40 -4.57
C ILE A 19 -13.53 -19.92 -4.55
N ASP A 20 -14.08 -19.15 -3.62
CA ASP A 20 -13.79 -17.72 -3.49
C ASP A 20 -12.29 -17.47 -3.24
N MET A 21 -11.64 -18.29 -2.41
CA MET A 21 -10.19 -18.18 -2.17
C MET A 21 -9.34 -18.53 -3.40
N ILE A 22 -9.78 -19.49 -4.22
CA ILE A 22 -9.09 -19.87 -5.47
C ILE A 22 -9.27 -18.77 -6.53
N GLU A 23 -10.49 -18.25 -6.70
CA GLU A 23 -10.81 -17.21 -7.68
C GLU A 23 -10.12 -15.88 -7.36
N ASN A 24 -10.02 -15.53 -6.07
CA ASN A 24 -9.28 -14.34 -5.63
C ASN A 24 -7.75 -14.54 -5.63
N GLY A 25 -7.25 -15.72 -6.02
CA GLY A 25 -5.82 -16.03 -6.05
C GLY A 25 -5.16 -16.09 -4.66
N GLN A 26 -5.94 -16.26 -3.59
CA GLN A 26 -5.43 -16.37 -2.23
C GLN A 26 -4.81 -17.75 -1.96
N ILE A 27 -5.33 -18.80 -2.61
CA ILE A 27 -4.77 -20.15 -2.59
C ILE A 27 -4.68 -20.70 -4.00
N PHE A 28 -3.60 -21.43 -4.27
CA PHE A 28 -3.47 -22.21 -5.49
C PHE A 28 -3.95 -23.62 -5.21
N ALA A 29 -5.19 -23.91 -5.58
CA ALA A 29 -5.78 -25.23 -5.38
C ALA A 29 -6.77 -25.55 -6.49
N SER A 30 -7.04 -26.84 -6.70
CA SER A 30 -8.11 -27.30 -7.58
C SER A 30 -9.04 -28.25 -6.81
N ILE A 31 -10.34 -28.12 -7.07
CA ILE A 31 -11.37 -28.96 -6.45
C ILE A 31 -11.69 -30.13 -7.38
N ASN A 32 -11.44 -31.35 -6.91
CA ASN A 32 -11.92 -32.57 -7.57
C ASN A 32 -13.29 -32.93 -7.01
N LYS A 33 -14.35 -32.49 -7.71
CA LYS A 33 -15.75 -32.71 -7.30
C LYS A 33 -16.18 -34.18 -7.34
N LYS A 34 -15.50 -35.01 -8.14
CA LYS A 34 -15.81 -36.45 -8.24
C LYS A 34 -15.43 -37.18 -6.95
N ASP A 35 -14.31 -36.79 -6.35
CA ASP A 35 -13.75 -37.43 -5.15
C ASP A 35 -13.96 -36.59 -3.87
N GLY A 36 -14.57 -35.41 -3.99
CA GLY A 36 -14.82 -34.49 -2.87
C GLY A 36 -13.54 -33.92 -2.24
N MET A 37 -12.42 -33.93 -2.97
CA MET A 37 -11.11 -33.54 -2.46
C MET A 37 -10.62 -32.22 -3.04
N VAL A 38 -9.90 -31.49 -2.20
CA VAL A 38 -9.21 -30.24 -2.56
C VAL A 38 -7.74 -30.53 -2.68
N ILE A 39 -7.18 -30.30 -3.87
CA ILE A 39 -5.77 -30.49 -4.15
C ILE A 39 -5.11 -29.13 -4.07
N PHE A 40 -4.33 -28.88 -3.03
CA PHE A 40 -3.51 -27.68 -2.92
C PHE A 40 -2.27 -27.84 -3.79
N HIS A 41 -2.15 -26.97 -4.78
CA HIS A 41 -0.94 -26.84 -5.57
C HIS A 41 0.05 -25.97 -4.79
N GLY A 42 1.33 -26.35 -4.80
CA GLY A 42 2.38 -25.42 -4.39
C GLY A 42 2.27 -24.16 -5.26
N SER A 43 2.49 -22.98 -4.67
CA SER A 43 2.40 -21.71 -5.39
C SER A 43 3.11 -21.81 -6.75
N PRO A 44 2.43 -21.54 -7.88
CA PRO A 44 3.06 -21.47 -9.18
C PRO A 44 3.78 -20.15 -9.36
N GLU A 45 4.11 -19.42 -8.27
CA GLU A 45 5.17 -18.42 -8.26
C GLU A 45 6.47 -19.10 -8.73
N LYS A 46 6.58 -19.25 -10.04
CA LYS A 46 7.77 -18.84 -10.73
C LYS A 46 7.91 -17.38 -10.36
N PHE A 47 8.67 -17.15 -9.30
CA PHE A 47 9.15 -15.85 -8.88
C PHE A 47 9.83 -15.24 -10.11
N ASP A 48 9.05 -14.58 -10.97
CA ASP A 48 9.57 -13.87 -12.12
C ASP A 48 10.22 -12.62 -11.57
N ALA A 49 11.44 -12.84 -11.05
CA ALA A 49 12.22 -11.86 -10.33
C ALA A 49 12.34 -10.57 -11.13
N ASN A 50 12.34 -10.67 -12.47
CA ASN A 50 12.41 -9.52 -13.37
C ASN A 50 11.12 -8.71 -13.36
N ASN A 51 9.96 -9.37 -13.43
CA ASN A 51 8.66 -8.68 -13.37
C ASN A 51 8.43 -8.04 -11.99
N MET A 52 8.78 -8.75 -10.92
CA MET A 52 8.69 -8.22 -9.55
C MET A 52 9.66 -7.05 -9.33
N LEU A 53 10.90 -7.15 -9.84
CA LEU A 53 11.87 -6.06 -9.78
C LEU A 53 11.39 -4.84 -10.55
N SER A 54 10.82 -5.01 -11.74
CA SER A 54 10.24 -3.93 -12.54
C SER A 54 9.10 -3.24 -11.79
N LYS A 55 8.19 -4.00 -11.18
CA LYS A 55 7.10 -3.42 -10.36
C LYS A 55 7.63 -2.63 -9.17
N LEU A 56 8.66 -3.13 -8.48
CA LEU A 56 9.28 -2.43 -7.35
C LEU A 56 9.98 -1.14 -7.80
N GLN A 57 10.64 -1.17 -8.96
CA GLN A 57 11.27 0.00 -9.54
C GLN A 57 10.23 1.06 -9.90
N ASP A 58 9.16 0.68 -10.60
CA ASP A 58 8.06 1.58 -10.96
C ASP A 58 7.43 2.24 -9.72
N GLU A 59 7.17 1.46 -8.68
CA GLU A 59 6.62 1.99 -7.43
C GLU A 59 7.59 2.94 -6.71
N THR A 60 8.89 2.67 -6.78
CA THR A 60 9.93 3.57 -6.24
C THR A 60 9.96 4.88 -7.00
N GLU A 61 9.92 4.83 -8.33
CA GLU A 61 9.92 6.02 -9.20
C GLU A 61 8.68 6.89 -8.98
N LYS A 62 7.49 6.27 -8.85
CA LYS A 62 6.24 6.99 -8.52
C LYS A 62 6.35 7.72 -7.19
N ARG A 63 6.91 7.07 -6.16
CA ARG A 63 7.09 7.68 -4.83
C ARG A 63 8.07 8.86 -4.88
N MET A 64 9.19 8.70 -5.58
CA MET A 64 10.16 9.78 -5.77
C MET A 64 9.55 10.97 -6.52
N LEU A 65 8.71 10.74 -7.53
CA LEU A 65 8.02 11.80 -8.24
C LEU A 65 7.04 12.55 -7.34
N ALA A 66 6.24 11.82 -6.56
CA ALA A 66 5.32 12.41 -5.61
C ALA A 66 6.05 13.25 -4.54
N GLU A 67 7.19 12.76 -4.04
CA GLU A 67 8.03 13.50 -3.09
C GLU A 67 8.56 14.81 -3.69
N LYS A 68 9.02 14.79 -4.95
CA LYS A 68 9.46 16.00 -5.65
C LYS A 68 8.32 17.02 -5.80
N GLN A 69 7.12 16.55 -6.16
CA GLN A 69 5.94 17.41 -6.26
C GLN A 69 5.58 18.03 -4.90
N LEU A 70 5.63 17.24 -3.83
CA LEU A 70 5.36 17.72 -2.48
C LEU A 70 6.36 18.81 -2.06
N ARG A 71 7.66 18.60 -2.27
CA ARG A 71 8.71 19.59 -1.95
C ARG A 71 8.52 20.90 -2.73
N GLU A 72 8.10 20.80 -3.99
CA GLU A 72 7.82 22.00 -4.80
C GLU A 72 6.59 22.76 -4.28
N LEU A 73 5.54 22.06 -3.88
CA LEU A 73 4.38 22.67 -3.23
C LEU A 73 4.77 23.35 -1.91
N GLU A 74 5.59 22.70 -1.07
CA GLU A 74 6.12 23.30 0.16
C GLU A 74 6.90 24.58 -0.11
N ARG A 75 7.76 24.58 -1.14
CA ARG A 75 8.51 25.77 -1.57
C ARG A 75 7.57 26.91 -1.97
N GLN A 76 6.54 26.62 -2.76
CA GLN A 76 5.58 27.64 -3.19
C GLN A 76 4.78 28.21 -2.02
N ILE A 77 4.39 27.38 -1.05
CA ILE A 77 3.71 27.82 0.17
C ILE A 77 4.65 28.70 1.01
N SER A 78 5.90 28.30 1.18
CA SER A 78 6.91 29.05 1.92
C SER A 78 7.16 30.45 1.33
N LEU A 79 7.17 30.54 0.00
CA LEU A 79 7.33 31.80 -0.73
C LEU A 79 6.04 32.62 -0.84
N SER A 80 4.90 32.08 -0.38
CA SER A 80 3.64 32.81 -0.43
C SER A 80 3.68 34.01 0.51
N LYS A 81 3.22 35.16 0.00
CA LYS A 81 3.17 36.42 0.77
C LYS A 81 2.46 36.26 2.11
N THR A 82 1.41 35.46 2.17
CA THR A 82 0.61 35.19 3.37
C THR A 82 1.34 34.34 4.42
N TYR A 83 2.24 33.44 4.00
CA TYR A 83 3.08 32.68 4.93
C TYR A 83 4.25 33.53 5.44
N ILE A 84 4.90 34.30 4.56
CA ILE A 84 5.97 35.24 4.92
C ILE A 84 5.44 36.29 5.92
N GLN A 85 4.27 36.88 5.68
CA GLN A 85 3.69 37.87 6.59
C GLN A 85 3.37 37.27 7.96
N ARG A 86 2.79 36.06 8.01
CA ARG A 86 2.50 35.38 9.29
C ARG A 86 3.77 35.04 10.08
N THR A 87 4.80 34.53 9.41
CA THR A 87 6.07 34.17 10.06
C THR A 87 6.86 35.41 10.53
N GLN A 88 6.77 36.53 9.81
CA GLN A 88 7.38 37.79 10.26
C GLN A 88 6.61 38.45 11.40
N GLN A 89 5.29 38.37 11.41
CA GLN A 89 4.45 38.86 12.52
C GLN A 89 4.65 38.04 13.81
N SER A 90 4.95 36.74 13.71
CA SER A 90 5.27 35.89 14.86
C SER A 90 6.72 36.01 15.34
N SER A 91 7.55 36.84 14.70
CA SER A 91 8.95 37.06 15.13
C SER A 91 9.00 37.94 16.38
N PRO A 92 9.66 37.53 17.48
CA PRO A 92 9.74 38.30 18.72
C PRO A 92 10.48 39.65 18.60
N TYR A 93 10.94 40.01 17.40
CA TYR A 93 11.57 41.29 17.09
C TYR A 93 10.60 42.34 16.52
N HIS A 94 9.35 41.98 16.19
CA HIS A 94 8.38 42.92 15.62
C HIS A 94 7.78 43.89 16.67
N ASP A 95 7.86 43.55 17.95
CA ASP A 95 7.32 44.35 19.08
C ASP A 95 8.30 45.33 19.72
N ARG A 96 9.51 45.53 19.16
CA ARG A 96 10.39 46.58 19.70
C ARG A 96 9.83 47.96 19.34
N PRO A 97 9.56 48.83 20.33
CA PRO A 97 9.13 50.19 20.06
C PRO A 97 10.19 50.89 19.20
N LYS A 98 9.75 51.45 18.06
CA LYS A 98 10.61 52.31 17.26
C LYS A 98 10.96 53.52 18.13
N VAL A 99 12.18 53.55 18.66
CA VAL A 99 12.73 54.75 19.28
C VAL A 99 12.74 55.84 18.23
N LEU A 100 11.92 56.86 18.45
CA LEU A 100 11.86 58.07 17.65
C LEU A 100 13.23 58.75 17.73
N SER A 101 13.89 58.88 16.57
CA SER A 101 15.03 59.79 16.36
C SER A 101 14.57 61.02 15.60
#